data_AF-A0A0E0D2A3-F1
#
_entry.id   AF-A0A0E0D2A3-F1
#
_cell.length_a   1.000
_cell.length_b   1.000
_cell.length_c   1.000
_cell.angle_alpha   90.00
_cell.angle_beta   90.00
_cell.angle_gamma   90.00
#
_symmetry.space_group_name_H-M   'P 1'
#
loop_
_entity.id
_entity.type
_entity.pdbx_description
1 polymer ?
#
loop_
_entity_poly.entity_id
_entity_poly.type
_entity_poly.pdbx_seq_one_letter_code
_entity_poly.pdbx_strand_id
1 'polypeptide(L)'
;MPPPPLPPHHRIIKVARDEDFRSRIGNDGRYFDLVDFSTIDVFYVPDSLTIYEFKGTLMEKFGTPVQCQRLWWWARRQNKTYRIDRPLTTEEEKLSVLHPHSQPTEINEDDALVFLKLFDPEKAQLRYVGSLYVKVSSRPSDILPKLRSLAGFCASEPIELYEEVDFDPSVMCEAIDIDLTFSASGIMTGDIICYQKSPPQNWRIYSSVVSFLRHVCDHKEEEWKRHILEEEIVVLKRQADTDRLQKDESMTVCDQLKHERDNVVRQMNELCDQSTPVILNFSRKDLEQAIEHFSW
;
A
#
# COMPACT_ATOMS: atom_id res chain seq x y z
N MET A 1 -27.78 21.47 -3.23
CA MET A 1 -27.72 21.35 -4.70
C MET A 1 -26.90 20.12 -5.03
N PRO A 2 -27.23 19.37 -6.09
CA PRO A 2 -26.32 18.36 -6.62
C PRO A 2 -25.01 19.03 -7.09
N PRO A 3 -23.86 18.34 -7.02
CA PRO A 3 -22.61 18.86 -7.54
C PRO A 3 -22.75 19.14 -9.05
N PRO A 4 -22.07 20.17 -9.57
CA PRO A 4 -22.08 20.45 -11.00
C PRO A 4 -21.57 19.23 -11.79
N PRO A 5 -22.12 18.99 -13.00
CA PRO A 5 -21.68 17.89 -13.85
C PRO A 5 -20.18 18.03 -14.19
N LEU A 6 -19.47 16.90 -14.23
CA LEU A 6 -18.05 16.86 -14.55
C LEU A 6 -17.79 17.37 -15.99
N PRO A 7 -16.65 18.04 -16.25
CA PRO A 7 -16.32 18.48 -17.59
C PRO A 7 -16.09 17.27 -18.53
N PRO A 8 -16.55 17.33 -19.79
CA PRO A 8 -16.39 16.22 -20.73
C PRO A 8 -14.92 15.90 -21.06
N HIS A 9 -14.06 16.92 -21.05
CA HIS A 9 -12.60 16.79 -21.17
C HIS A 9 -11.94 17.45 -19.97
N HIS A 10 -11.28 16.66 -19.14
CA HIS A 10 -10.66 17.13 -17.90
C HIS A 10 -9.38 16.36 -17.56
N ARG A 11 -8.51 17.06 -16.81
CA ARG A 11 -7.34 16.52 -16.14
C ARG A 11 -7.64 16.32 -14.65
N ILE A 12 -7.09 15.24 -14.09
CA ILE A 12 -7.07 14.99 -12.66
C ILE A 12 -5.82 15.65 -12.09
N ILE A 13 -6.01 16.64 -11.23
CA ILE A 13 -4.93 17.31 -10.50
C ILE A 13 -5.08 17.05 -9.02
N LYS A 14 -3.97 16.74 -8.35
CA LYS A 14 -3.90 16.63 -6.89
C LYS A 14 -2.98 17.73 -6.37
N VAL A 15 -3.39 18.40 -5.30
CA VAL A 15 -2.64 19.50 -4.68
C VAL A 15 -2.41 19.15 -3.23
N ALA A 16 -1.15 18.96 -2.86
CA ALA A 16 -0.72 18.75 -1.49
C ALA A 16 -0.22 20.06 -0.87
N ARG A 17 -0.51 20.27 0.41
CA ARG A 17 -0.10 21.47 1.17
C ARG A 17 0.65 21.09 2.45
N ASP A 18 1.29 22.06 3.07
CA ASP A 18 1.94 21.89 4.38
C ASP A 18 0.97 21.34 5.45
N GLU A 19 -0.31 21.70 5.40
CA GLU A 19 -1.34 21.16 6.30
C GLU A 19 -1.55 19.65 6.09
N ASP A 20 -1.46 19.17 4.84
CA ASP A 20 -1.56 17.74 4.53
C ASP A 20 -0.35 16.98 5.09
N PHE A 21 0.86 17.55 5.00
CA PHE A 21 2.06 16.95 5.58
C PHE A 21 1.95 16.91 7.11
N ARG A 22 1.55 18.03 7.72
CA ARG A 22 1.46 18.18 9.18
C ARG A 22 0.40 17.29 9.82
N SER A 23 -0.73 17.09 9.15
CA SER A 23 -1.83 16.27 9.67
C SER A 23 -1.62 14.78 9.49
N ARG A 24 -0.77 14.35 8.54
CA ARG A 24 -0.61 12.93 8.18
C ARG A 24 0.70 12.33 8.68
N ILE A 25 1.80 13.06 8.59
CA ILE A 25 3.11 12.53 8.98
C ILE A 25 3.14 12.35 10.50
N GLY A 26 3.31 11.10 10.93
CA GLY A 26 3.27 10.71 12.32
C GLY A 26 2.00 10.00 12.77
N ASN A 27 1.00 9.86 11.87
CA ASN A 27 -0.29 9.25 12.15
C ASN A 27 -0.53 8.01 11.26
N ASP A 28 -1.28 7.03 11.75
CA ASP A 28 -1.76 5.86 10.99
C ASP A 28 -0.66 5.12 10.21
N GLY A 29 0.54 4.98 10.79
CA GLY A 29 1.66 4.30 10.14
C GLY A 29 2.35 5.12 9.03
N ARG A 30 2.01 6.40 8.85
CA ARG A 30 2.54 7.25 7.77
C ARG A 30 3.72 8.06 8.25
N TYR A 31 4.91 7.56 7.96
CA TYR A 31 6.17 8.17 8.39
C TYR A 31 7.10 8.49 7.22
N PHE A 32 6.96 7.78 6.10
CA PHE A 32 7.77 7.94 4.90
C PHE A 32 7.13 8.86 3.86
N ASP A 33 7.99 9.50 3.08
CA ASP A 33 7.68 10.57 2.13
C ASP A 33 6.91 11.74 2.80
N LEU A 34 6.58 12.74 2.00
CA LEU A 34 5.78 13.89 2.45
C LEU A 34 4.28 13.63 2.31
N VAL A 35 3.88 12.88 1.28
CA VAL A 35 2.47 12.73 0.92
C VAL A 35 2.17 11.37 0.32
N ASP A 36 1.07 10.80 0.77
CA ASP A 36 0.39 9.69 0.09
C ASP A 36 -0.70 10.26 -0.82
N PHE A 37 -0.39 10.34 -2.11
CA PHE A 37 -1.31 10.89 -3.10
C PHE A 37 -2.64 10.12 -3.20
N SER A 38 -2.73 8.86 -2.77
CA SER A 38 -4.00 8.12 -2.78
C SER A 38 -5.05 8.80 -1.88
N THR A 39 -4.59 9.55 -0.89
CA THR A 39 -5.44 10.21 0.11
C THR A 39 -5.61 11.71 -0.09
N ILE A 40 -5.08 12.27 -1.19
CA ILE A 40 -5.23 13.69 -1.53
C ILE A 40 -6.46 13.87 -2.41
N ASP A 41 -7.27 14.87 -2.05
CA ASP A 41 -8.43 15.29 -2.81
C ASP A 41 -8.09 15.56 -4.27
N VAL A 42 -8.96 15.08 -5.15
CA VAL A 42 -8.85 15.26 -6.59
C VAL A 42 -9.59 16.53 -7.03
N PHE A 43 -8.94 17.29 -7.89
CA PHE A 43 -9.57 18.32 -8.71
C PHE A 43 -9.76 17.80 -10.12
N TYR A 44 -10.99 17.92 -10.62
CA TYR A 44 -11.32 17.67 -12.02
C TYR A 44 -11.28 19.00 -12.76
N VAL A 45 -10.17 19.24 -13.46
CA VAL A 45 -9.87 20.54 -14.06
C VAL A 45 -10.11 20.48 -15.57
N PRO A 46 -10.94 21.37 -16.14
CA PRO A 46 -11.14 21.42 -17.58
C PRO A 46 -9.82 21.60 -18.33
N ASP A 47 -9.66 20.88 -19.44
CA ASP A 47 -8.42 20.90 -20.21
C ASP A 47 -8.04 22.30 -20.73
N SER A 48 -9.02 23.16 -20.99
CA SER A 48 -8.79 24.53 -21.44
C SER A 48 -8.37 25.50 -20.33
N LEU A 49 -8.50 25.11 -19.06
CA LEU A 49 -8.21 26.00 -17.93
C LEU A 49 -6.70 26.23 -17.82
N THR A 50 -6.30 27.49 -17.68
CA THR A 50 -4.91 27.82 -17.38
C THR A 50 -4.58 27.51 -15.92
N ILE A 51 -3.30 27.32 -15.63
CA ILE A 51 -2.86 27.12 -14.24
C ILE A 51 -3.16 28.37 -13.38
N TYR A 52 -3.04 29.57 -13.94
CA TYR A 52 -3.38 30.82 -13.25
C TYR A 52 -4.87 30.88 -12.87
N GLU A 53 -5.77 30.50 -13.79
CA GLU A 53 -7.20 30.40 -13.47
C GLU A 53 -7.46 29.30 -12.42
N PHE A 54 -6.74 28.18 -12.51
CA PHE A 54 -6.82 27.12 -11.49
C PHE A 54 -6.39 27.60 -10.09
N LYS A 55 -5.42 28.52 -9.98
CA LYS A 55 -5.08 29.17 -8.69
C LYS A 55 -6.29 29.92 -8.10
N GLY A 56 -7.20 30.43 -8.93
CA GLY A 56 -8.49 30.96 -8.49
C GLY A 56 -9.36 29.90 -7.82
N THR A 57 -9.48 28.70 -8.41
CA THR A 57 -10.18 27.56 -7.78
C THR A 57 -9.52 27.15 -6.45
N LEU A 58 -8.18 27.18 -6.39
CA LEU A 58 -7.44 26.91 -5.15
C LEU A 58 -7.70 27.98 -4.08
N MET A 59 -7.79 29.24 -4.46
CA MET A 59 -8.17 30.33 -3.56
C MET A 59 -9.57 30.11 -2.98
N GLU A 60 -10.55 29.73 -3.81
CA GLU A 60 -11.91 29.44 -3.35
C GLU A 60 -11.94 28.26 -2.38
N LYS A 61 -11.19 27.18 -2.65
CA LYS A 61 -11.19 25.98 -1.81
C LYS A 61 -10.38 26.15 -0.52
N PHE A 62 -9.22 26.81 -0.59
CA PHE A 62 -8.24 26.83 0.50
C PHE A 62 -8.07 28.20 1.16
N GLY A 63 -8.61 29.27 0.58
CA GLY A 63 -8.58 30.62 1.15
C GLY A 63 -7.27 31.38 0.94
N THR A 64 -6.25 30.79 0.30
CA THR A 64 -4.98 31.48 0.02
C THR A 64 -5.11 32.37 -1.22
N PRO A 65 -4.88 33.70 -1.12
CA PRO A 65 -4.96 34.59 -2.29
C PRO A 65 -4.02 34.15 -3.42
N VAL A 66 -4.43 34.31 -4.68
CA VAL A 66 -3.66 33.86 -5.87
C VAL A 66 -2.21 34.35 -5.86
N GLN A 67 -1.97 35.61 -5.45
CA GLN A 67 -0.64 36.21 -5.35
C GLN A 67 0.23 35.64 -4.22
N CYS A 68 -0.38 34.97 -3.24
CA CYS A 68 0.30 34.30 -2.13
C CYS A 68 0.48 32.80 -2.39
N GLN A 69 0.08 32.30 -3.56
CA GLN A 69 0.27 30.91 -3.96
C GLN A 69 1.53 30.76 -4.81
N ARG A 70 2.41 29.85 -4.39
CA ARG A 70 3.54 29.35 -5.19
C ARG A 70 3.34 27.85 -5.41
N LEU A 71 3.07 27.47 -6.66
CA LEU A 71 2.88 26.06 -7.03
C LEU A 71 4.22 25.41 -7.35
N TRP A 72 4.34 24.13 -7.03
CA TRP A 72 5.54 23.33 -7.28
C TRP A 72 5.17 22.06 -8.04
N TRP A 73 6.04 21.68 -8.96
CA TRP A 73 6.00 20.38 -9.61
C TRP A 73 6.42 19.29 -8.64
N TRP A 74 5.71 18.18 -8.73
CA TRP A 74 6.14 16.92 -8.13
C TRP A 74 6.69 16.04 -9.23
N ALA A 75 7.83 15.41 -8.97
CA ALA A 75 8.45 14.46 -9.88
C ALA A 75 8.68 13.13 -9.18
N ARG A 76 8.58 12.06 -9.96
CA ARG A 76 9.03 10.73 -9.53
C ARG A 76 10.52 10.62 -9.82
N ARG A 77 11.32 10.36 -8.78
CA ARG A 77 12.77 10.19 -8.90
C ARG A 77 13.14 8.78 -9.40
N GLN A 78 14.42 8.56 -9.68
CA GLN A 78 14.94 7.25 -10.12
C GLN A 78 14.70 6.15 -9.07
N ASN A 79 14.81 6.49 -7.79
CA ASN A 79 14.49 5.61 -6.66
C ASN A 79 12.97 5.49 -6.41
N LYS A 80 12.13 5.89 -7.37
CA LYS A 80 10.65 5.80 -7.34
C LYS A 80 9.95 6.65 -6.27
N THR A 81 10.67 7.34 -5.39
CA THR A 81 10.07 8.31 -4.47
C THR A 81 9.44 9.47 -5.24
N TYR A 82 8.37 10.05 -4.68
CA TYR A 82 7.76 11.26 -5.22
C TYR A 82 8.16 12.46 -4.39
N ARG A 83 8.89 13.40 -5.00
CA ARG A 83 9.41 14.57 -4.33
C ARG A 83 9.01 15.85 -5.05
N ILE A 84 9.03 16.94 -4.30
CA ILE A 84 8.92 18.28 -4.86
C ILE A 84 10.18 18.55 -5.67
N ASP A 85 10.02 19.01 -6.90
CA ASP A 85 11.11 19.18 -7.87
C ASP A 85 11.46 20.66 -8.03
N ARG A 86 10.54 21.45 -8.59
CA ARG A 86 10.76 22.87 -8.87
C ARG A 86 9.51 23.71 -8.81
N PRO A 87 9.61 25.02 -8.57
CA PRO A 87 8.44 25.89 -8.67
C PRO A 87 7.98 26.00 -10.13
N LEU A 88 6.69 26.26 -10.31
CA LEU A 88 6.17 26.68 -11.61
C LEU A 88 6.65 28.09 -11.93
N THR A 89 6.99 28.32 -13.20
CA THR A 89 7.33 29.67 -13.68
C THR A 89 6.07 30.47 -14.01
N THR A 90 6.19 31.80 -14.10
CA THR A 90 5.08 32.66 -14.50
C THR A 90 4.58 32.37 -15.91
N GLU A 91 5.45 31.92 -16.82
CA GLU A 91 5.03 31.53 -18.17
C GLU A 91 4.26 30.20 -18.14
N GLU A 92 4.68 29.25 -17.32
CA GLU A 92 3.95 28.00 -17.08
C GLU A 92 2.57 28.25 -16.50
N GLU A 93 2.43 29.22 -15.58
CA GLU A 93 1.13 29.56 -15.01
C GLU A 93 0.12 30.03 -16.07
N LYS A 94 0.57 30.59 -17.19
CA LYS A 94 -0.29 31.03 -18.31
C LYS A 94 -0.72 29.90 -19.24
N LEU A 95 -0.05 28.74 -19.16
CA LEU A 95 -0.36 27.59 -20.01
C LEU A 95 -1.59 26.85 -19.49
N SER A 96 -2.27 26.17 -20.41
CA SER A 96 -3.31 25.20 -20.04
C SER A 96 -2.69 24.02 -19.28
N VAL A 97 -3.47 23.43 -18.37
CA VAL A 97 -3.10 22.23 -17.61
C VAL A 97 -2.73 21.00 -18.46
N LEU A 98 -2.94 21.04 -19.79
CA LEU A 98 -2.58 19.97 -20.73
C LEU A 98 -1.08 19.86 -21.03
N HIS A 99 -0.30 20.95 -20.90
CA HIS A 99 1.11 21.00 -21.33
C HIS A 99 2.10 21.20 -20.16
N PRO A 100 2.18 20.27 -19.20
CA PRO A 100 3.07 20.38 -18.04
C PRO A 100 4.57 20.16 -18.35
N HIS A 101 4.99 20.16 -19.62
CA HIS A 101 6.37 19.83 -20.03
C HIS A 101 7.03 21.00 -20.78
N SER A 102 7.02 22.15 -20.14
CA SER A 102 8.00 23.21 -20.42
C SER A 102 9.33 22.79 -19.80
N GLN A 103 10.41 22.95 -20.58
CA GLN A 103 11.78 22.68 -20.13
C GLN A 103 12.04 23.41 -18.80
N PRO A 104 12.78 22.78 -17.86
CA PRO A 104 13.23 23.47 -16.66
C PRO A 104 13.95 24.77 -17.06
N THR A 105 13.44 25.91 -16.62
CA THR A 105 14.20 27.16 -16.67
C THR A 105 15.20 27.13 -15.53
N GLU A 106 16.41 27.65 -15.73
CA GLU A 106 17.47 27.74 -14.71
C GLU A 106 16.91 28.29 -13.39
N ILE A 107 16.70 27.38 -12.43
CA ILE A 107 16.46 27.74 -11.03
C ILE A 107 17.83 28.14 -10.50
N ASN A 108 17.87 29.03 -9.50
CA ASN A 108 19.11 29.27 -8.78
C ASN A 108 19.65 27.94 -8.22
N GLU A 109 20.68 27.39 -8.85
CA GLU A 109 21.25 26.09 -8.50
C GLU A 109 21.88 26.10 -7.10
N ASP A 110 22.12 27.28 -6.53
CA ASP A 110 22.68 27.42 -5.19
C ASP A 110 21.62 27.24 -4.08
N ASP A 111 20.31 27.38 -4.34
CA ASP A 111 19.26 27.26 -3.33
C ASP A 111 18.48 25.94 -3.44
N ALA A 112 18.34 25.22 -2.33
CA ALA A 112 17.52 24.01 -2.23
C ALA A 112 16.38 24.19 -1.23
N LEU A 113 15.17 23.77 -1.60
CA LEU A 113 14.05 23.67 -0.66
C LEU A 113 14.03 22.27 -0.03
N VAL A 114 14.38 22.18 1.25
CA VAL A 114 14.37 20.94 2.02
C VAL A 114 13.19 20.89 3.00
N PHE A 115 12.76 19.67 3.34
CA PHE A 115 11.64 19.41 4.22
C PHE A 115 12.12 18.81 5.53
N LEU A 116 11.50 19.19 6.64
CA LEU A 116 11.99 18.89 7.97
C LEU A 116 11.02 17.96 8.69
N LYS A 117 11.53 16.84 9.19
CA LYS A 117 10.84 15.95 10.13
C LYS A 117 11.59 15.91 11.45
N LEU A 118 10.88 16.11 12.56
CA LEU A 118 11.46 15.95 13.90
C LEU A 118 11.05 14.61 14.47
N PHE A 119 12.03 13.83 14.91
CA PHE A 119 11.81 12.63 15.69
C PHE A 119 11.96 12.92 17.18
N ASP A 120 10.98 12.48 17.96
CA ASP A 120 10.98 12.46 19.42
C ASP A 120 11.18 11.00 19.88
N PRO A 121 12.40 10.61 20.30
CA PRO A 121 12.69 9.26 20.77
C PRO A 121 11.89 8.88 22.02
N GLU A 122 11.49 9.86 22.84
CA GLU A 122 10.75 9.59 24.08
C GLU A 122 9.32 9.14 23.79
N LYS A 123 8.73 9.72 22.75
CA LYS A 123 7.36 9.42 22.31
C LYS A 123 7.28 8.42 21.16
N ALA A 124 8.43 7.99 20.63
CA ALA A 124 8.52 7.23 19.38
C ALA A 124 7.68 7.87 18.27
N GLN A 125 7.81 9.19 18.11
CA GLN A 125 6.98 9.98 17.20
C GLN A 125 7.84 10.76 16.22
N LEU A 126 7.58 10.60 14.92
CA LEU A 126 8.14 11.42 13.86
C LEU A 126 7.05 12.36 13.32
N ARG A 127 7.33 13.67 13.25
CA ARG A 127 6.37 14.69 12.82
C ARG A 127 6.96 15.66 11.82
N TYR A 128 6.16 16.14 10.89
CA TYR A 128 6.53 17.25 10.02
C TYR A 128 6.64 18.57 10.81
N VAL A 129 7.70 19.34 10.56
CA VAL A 129 7.94 20.61 11.28
C VAL A 129 8.11 21.82 10.36
N GLY A 130 8.12 21.62 9.05
CA GLY A 130 8.16 22.70 8.05
C GLY A 130 9.15 22.43 6.92
N SER A 131 9.38 23.45 6.13
CA SER A 131 10.36 23.47 5.05
C SER A 131 11.33 24.64 5.23
N LEU A 132 12.51 24.54 4.63
CA LEU A 132 13.56 25.54 4.72
C LEU A 132 14.29 25.67 3.39
N TYR A 133 14.57 26.90 2.97
CA TYR A 133 15.55 27.15 1.92
C TYR A 133 16.95 27.11 2.52
N VAL A 134 17.81 26.28 1.94
CA VAL A 134 19.24 26.18 2.29
C VAL A 134 20.08 26.48 1.07
N LYS A 135 21.28 27.01 1.27
CA LYS A 135 22.25 27.07 0.19
C LYS A 135 22.96 25.74 0.07
N VAL A 136 22.97 25.11 -1.10
CA VAL A 136 23.63 23.81 -1.28
C VAL A 136 25.14 23.91 -1.01
N SER A 137 25.73 25.08 -1.20
CA SER A 137 27.12 25.39 -0.85
C SER A 137 27.38 25.63 0.65
N SER A 138 26.33 25.79 1.47
CA SER A 138 26.45 25.97 2.94
C SER A 138 26.51 24.64 3.69
N ARG A 139 26.81 24.69 4.99
CA ARG A 139 26.91 23.49 5.83
C ARG A 139 25.62 23.26 6.63
N PRO A 140 25.24 22.00 6.92
CA PRO A 140 24.14 21.73 7.84
C PRO A 140 24.35 22.31 9.24
N SER A 141 25.62 22.46 9.69
CA SER A 141 25.95 23.15 10.94
C SER A 141 25.42 24.59 11.02
N ASP A 142 25.29 25.29 9.88
CA ASP A 142 24.81 26.67 9.81
C ASP A 142 23.31 26.78 10.16
N ILE A 143 22.53 25.72 9.94
CA ILE A 143 21.08 25.70 10.19
C ILE A 143 20.68 25.13 11.55
N LEU A 144 21.61 24.54 12.32
CA LEU A 144 21.31 23.92 13.63
C LEU A 144 20.59 24.88 14.60
N PRO A 145 20.95 26.18 14.71
CA PRO A 145 20.22 27.11 15.58
C PRO A 145 18.75 27.23 15.19
N LYS A 146 18.44 27.22 13.89
CA LYS A 146 17.07 27.27 13.39
C LYS A 146 16.32 25.98 13.68
N LEU A 147 16.96 24.83 13.47
CA LEU A 147 16.38 23.51 13.78
C LEU A 147 16.04 23.37 15.28
N ARG A 148 16.96 23.78 16.17
CA ARG A 148 16.69 23.81 17.62
C ARG A 148 15.49 24.69 17.96
N SER A 149 15.41 25.88 17.37
CA SER A 149 14.28 26.78 17.57
C SER A 149 12.95 26.15 17.13
N LEU A 150 12.90 25.50 15.96
CA LEU A 150 11.71 24.80 15.47
C LEU A 150 11.30 23.62 16.35
N ALA A 151 12.28 22.95 16.96
CA ALA A 151 12.04 21.82 17.86
C ALA A 151 11.76 22.22 19.31
N GLY A 152 11.95 23.48 19.67
CA GLY A 152 11.87 23.94 21.06
C GLY A 152 13.01 23.44 21.95
N PHE A 153 14.18 23.18 21.36
CA PHE A 153 15.37 22.70 22.08
C PHE A 153 16.18 23.85 22.65
N CYS A 154 16.99 23.53 23.68
CA CYS A 154 18.01 24.44 24.19
C CYS A 154 19.03 24.80 23.10
N ALA A 155 19.57 26.02 23.11
CA ALA A 155 20.48 26.50 22.06
C ALA A 155 21.77 25.67 21.91
N SER A 156 22.21 25.03 23.00
CA SER A 156 23.38 24.14 23.05
C SER A 156 23.04 22.66 22.91
N GLU A 157 21.78 22.31 22.66
CA GLU A 157 21.34 20.91 22.57
C GLU A 157 22.06 20.22 21.40
N PRO A 158 22.75 19.09 21.63
CA PRO A 158 23.28 18.27 20.55
C PRO A 158 22.14 17.68 19.72
N ILE A 159 22.22 17.83 18.39
CA ILE A 159 21.22 17.28 17.48
C ILE A 159 21.92 16.49 16.37
N GLU A 160 21.26 15.41 15.96
CA GLU A 160 21.69 14.54 14.86
C GLU A 160 20.77 14.76 13.66
N LEU A 161 21.35 14.77 12.47
CA LEU A 161 20.65 14.96 11.21
C LEU A 161 20.74 13.69 10.37
N TYR A 162 19.64 13.35 9.71
CA TYR A 162 19.54 12.23 8.80
C TYR A 162 18.79 12.63 7.54
N GLU A 163 19.20 12.12 6.39
CA GLU A 163 18.43 12.20 5.16
C GLU A 163 17.50 11.00 5.06
N GLU A 164 16.22 11.22 4.75
CA GLU A 164 15.31 10.17 4.32
C GLU A 164 15.38 10.04 2.79
N VAL A 165 16.07 9.00 2.32
CA VAL A 165 16.38 8.80 0.89
C VAL A 165 15.29 7.95 0.23
N ASP A 166 14.99 6.78 0.81
CA ASP A 166 14.05 5.80 0.27
C ASP A 166 13.54 4.88 1.39
N PHE A 167 12.46 4.14 1.12
CA PHE A 167 11.88 3.19 2.07
C PHE A 167 11.33 1.90 1.45
N ASP A 168 11.20 1.82 0.12
CA ASP A 168 10.67 0.66 -0.57
C ASP A 168 11.65 0.20 -1.67
N PRO A 169 12.27 -0.98 -1.53
CA PRO A 169 11.92 -2.11 -0.65
C PRO A 169 12.58 -2.08 0.74
N SER A 170 13.45 -1.11 1.01
CA SER A 170 14.19 -1.05 2.27
C SER A 170 14.39 0.38 2.72
N VAL A 171 14.29 0.60 4.03
CA VAL A 171 14.58 1.90 4.66
C VAL A 171 16.03 2.32 4.42
N MET A 172 16.19 3.40 3.67
CA MET A 172 17.44 4.12 3.44
C MET A 172 17.32 5.49 4.09
N CYS A 173 17.90 5.58 5.29
CA CYS A 173 17.97 6.82 6.05
C CYS A 173 19.41 7.02 6.52
N GLU A 174 20.08 8.03 5.97
CA GLU A 174 21.53 8.19 6.05
C GLU A 174 21.90 9.33 6.98
N ALA A 175 22.96 9.18 7.77
CA ALA A 175 23.42 10.27 8.64
C ALA A 175 24.02 11.40 7.79
N ILE A 176 23.64 12.64 8.10
CA ILE A 176 24.19 13.82 7.44
C ILE A 176 25.39 14.31 8.25
N ASP A 177 26.55 14.41 7.60
CA ASP A 177 27.73 15.05 8.17
C ASP A 177 27.54 16.58 8.19
N ILE A 178 27.54 17.16 9.38
CA ILE A 178 27.27 18.58 9.59
C ILE A 178 28.42 19.51 9.18
N ASP A 179 29.61 18.94 8.95
CA ASP A 179 30.82 19.68 8.57
C ASP A 179 31.03 19.72 7.05
N LEU A 180 30.35 18.83 6.31
CA LEU A 180 30.28 18.88 4.85
C LEU A 180 29.26 19.92 4.36
N THR A 181 29.32 20.28 3.08
CA THR A 181 28.27 21.11 2.47
C THR A 181 27.08 20.23 2.11
N PHE A 182 25.88 20.82 2.06
CA PHE A 182 24.68 20.12 1.59
C PHE A 182 24.89 19.44 0.23
N SER A 183 25.52 20.14 -0.71
CA SER A 183 25.85 19.59 -2.04
C SER A 183 26.80 18.40 -1.99
N ALA A 184 27.79 18.41 -1.08
CA ALA A 184 28.72 17.30 -0.92
C ALA A 184 28.04 16.06 -0.33
N SER A 185 27.00 16.27 0.47
CA SER A 185 26.10 15.21 0.96
C SER A 185 24.99 14.84 -0.02
N GLY A 186 24.96 15.41 -1.23
CA GLY A 186 23.93 15.11 -2.24
C GLY A 186 22.57 15.75 -2.00
N ILE A 187 22.45 16.61 -0.99
CA ILE A 187 21.18 17.27 -0.62
C ILE A 187 20.77 18.27 -1.71
N MET A 188 19.53 18.11 -2.17
CA MET A 188 18.90 18.89 -3.23
C MET A 188 17.45 19.27 -2.86
N THR A 189 16.81 20.05 -3.73
CA THR A 189 15.39 20.39 -3.58
C THR A 189 14.53 19.13 -3.52
N GLY A 190 13.60 19.11 -2.57
CA GLY A 190 12.70 17.98 -2.34
C GLY A 190 13.23 16.94 -1.34
N ASP A 191 14.45 17.10 -0.84
CA ASP A 191 14.98 16.19 0.17
C ASP A 191 14.36 16.42 1.54
N ILE A 192 14.31 15.35 2.32
CA ILE A 192 13.69 15.29 3.62
C ILE A 192 14.80 15.08 4.65
N ILE A 193 15.02 16.09 5.49
CA ILE A 193 15.94 16.02 6.62
C ILE A 193 15.14 15.66 7.87
N CYS A 194 15.41 14.48 8.38
CA CYS A 194 14.98 14.06 9.70
C CYS A 194 16.00 14.52 10.75
N TYR A 195 15.56 14.96 11.92
CA TYR A 195 16.46 15.31 13.00
C TYR A 195 15.90 14.96 14.37
N GLN A 196 16.80 14.77 15.33
CA GLN A 196 16.47 14.40 16.71
C GLN A 196 17.49 14.99 17.68
N LYS A 197 17.18 14.96 18.98
CA LYS A 197 18.21 15.11 20.01
C LYS A 197 19.17 13.92 19.96
N SER A 198 20.45 14.16 20.23
CA SER A 198 21.37 13.06 20.48
C SER A 198 20.86 12.26 21.70
N PRO A 199 20.68 10.95 21.57
CA PRO A 199 20.09 10.15 22.63
C PRO A 199 21.01 10.16 23.86
N PRO A 200 20.47 10.31 25.09
CA PRO A 200 21.24 9.98 26.28
C PRO A 200 21.60 8.49 26.24
N GLN A 201 22.79 8.12 26.74
CA GLN A 201 23.35 6.75 26.67
C GLN A 201 22.42 5.61 27.17
N ASN A 202 21.29 5.94 27.83
CA ASN A 202 20.41 4.98 28.52
C ASN A 202 18.93 4.96 28.05
N TRP A 203 18.57 5.41 26.84
CA TRP A 203 17.16 5.40 26.38
C TRP A 203 16.72 4.15 25.59
N ARG A 204 15.42 3.84 25.70
CA ARG A 204 14.67 2.61 25.35
C ARG A 204 13.95 2.68 23.99
N ILE A 205 13.70 1.49 23.43
CA ILE A 205 12.91 1.13 22.22
C ILE A 205 13.51 1.54 20.86
N TYR A 206 13.69 2.83 20.57
CA TYR A 206 14.37 3.29 19.33
C TYR A 206 15.36 4.40 19.67
N SER A 207 16.65 4.16 19.43
CA SER A 207 17.72 5.12 19.73
C SER A 207 17.90 6.17 18.63
N SER A 208 17.41 5.90 17.42
CA SER A 208 17.54 6.80 16.28
C SER A 208 16.34 6.79 15.33
N VAL A 209 16.19 7.83 14.51
CA VAL A 209 15.23 7.92 13.40
C VAL A 209 15.33 6.67 12.53
N VAL A 210 16.56 6.25 12.21
CA VAL A 210 16.84 5.08 11.37
C VAL A 210 16.25 3.81 12.01
N SER A 211 16.48 3.61 13.31
CA SER A 211 15.95 2.43 14.01
C SER A 211 14.42 2.43 14.09
N PHE A 212 13.81 3.60 14.28
CA PHE A 212 12.36 3.77 14.31
C PHE A 212 11.73 3.49 12.94
N LEU A 213 12.25 4.11 11.88
CA LEU A 213 11.76 3.92 10.51
C LEU A 213 11.90 2.47 10.06
N ARG A 214 13.03 1.81 10.37
CA ARG A 214 13.21 0.38 10.07
C ARG A 214 12.14 -0.48 10.74
N HIS A 215 11.90 -0.26 12.03
CA HIS A 215 10.86 -0.98 12.76
C HIS A 215 9.46 -0.79 12.15
N VAL A 216 9.11 0.44 11.78
CA VAL A 216 7.84 0.74 11.09
C VAL A 216 7.73 -0.04 9.77
N CYS A 217 8.81 -0.10 8.99
CA CYS A 217 8.84 -0.83 7.73
C CYS A 217 8.65 -2.33 7.93
N ASP A 218 9.35 -2.92 8.89
CA ASP A 218 9.25 -4.34 9.22
C ASP A 218 7.82 -4.70 9.66
N HIS A 219 7.19 -3.86 10.49
CA HIS A 219 5.80 -4.08 10.94
C HIS A 219 4.79 -3.99 9.81
N LYS A 220 4.96 -3.05 8.87
CA LYS A 220 4.10 -2.96 7.69
C LYS A 220 4.21 -4.21 6.81
N GLU A 221 5.40 -4.76 6.67
CA GLU A 221 5.61 -6.00 5.92
C GLU A 221 4.90 -7.19 6.60
N GLU A 222 4.97 -7.29 7.93
CA GLU A 222 4.27 -8.32 8.69
C GLU A 222 2.74 -8.19 8.61
N GLU A 223 2.21 -6.96 8.70
CA GLU A 223 0.78 -6.70 8.54
C GLU A 223 0.30 -7.05 7.12
N TRP A 224 1.07 -6.70 6.10
CA TRP A 224 0.79 -7.06 4.71
C TRP A 224 0.76 -8.58 4.51
N LYS A 225 1.77 -9.30 5.01
CA LYS A 225 1.82 -10.77 4.97
C LYS A 225 0.63 -11.40 5.69
N ARG A 226 0.25 -10.84 6.84
CA ARG A 226 -0.93 -11.28 7.60
C ARG A 226 -2.20 -11.10 6.78
N HIS A 227 -2.37 -9.95 6.13
CA HIS A 227 -3.55 -9.67 5.31
C HIS A 227 -3.69 -10.64 4.14
N ILE A 228 -2.60 -10.91 3.40
CA ILE A 228 -2.59 -11.91 2.33
C ILE A 228 -3.00 -13.29 2.87
N LEU A 229 -2.42 -13.70 4.00
CA LEU A 229 -2.73 -15.00 4.60
C LEU A 229 -4.20 -15.07 5.07
N GLU A 230 -4.76 -13.97 5.58
CA GLU A 230 -6.17 -13.89 5.95
C GLU A 230 -7.09 -14.04 4.73
N GLU A 231 -6.77 -13.40 3.60
CA GLU A 231 -7.50 -13.58 2.34
C GLU A 231 -7.41 -15.03 1.84
N GLU A 232 -6.23 -15.65 1.88
CA GLU A 232 -6.05 -17.07 1.52
C GLU A 232 -6.86 -18.00 2.42
N ILE A 233 -6.88 -17.76 3.75
CA ILE A 233 -7.68 -18.51 4.71
C ILE A 233 -9.17 -18.42 4.36
N VAL A 234 -9.66 -17.24 3.98
CA VAL A 234 -11.07 -17.06 3.58
C VAL A 234 -11.39 -17.88 2.33
N VAL A 235 -10.51 -17.89 1.33
CA VAL A 235 -10.67 -18.68 0.11
C VAL A 235 -10.68 -20.17 0.43
N LEU A 236 -9.72 -20.66 1.22
CA LEU A 236 -9.62 -22.07 1.62
C LEU A 236 -10.83 -22.54 2.44
N LYS A 237 -11.36 -21.70 3.33
CA LYS A 237 -12.58 -21.99 4.09
C LYS A 237 -13.79 -22.18 3.17
N ARG A 238 -13.97 -21.29 2.18
CA ARG A 238 -15.06 -21.42 1.19
C ARG A 238 -14.94 -22.71 0.38
N GLN A 239 -13.71 -23.07 -0.01
CA GLN A 239 -13.47 -24.33 -0.72
C GLN A 239 -13.82 -25.53 0.17
N ALA A 240 -13.37 -25.55 1.42
CA ALA A 240 -13.65 -26.64 2.35
C ALA A 240 -15.15 -26.81 2.64
N ASP A 241 -15.91 -25.71 2.74
CA ASP A 241 -17.37 -25.76 2.90
C ASP A 241 -18.06 -26.33 1.65
N THR A 242 -17.56 -25.98 0.45
CA THR A 242 -18.05 -26.53 -0.82
C THR A 242 -17.77 -28.02 -0.92
N ASP A 243 -16.56 -28.46 -0.57
CA ASP A 243 -16.16 -29.87 -0.59
C ASP A 243 -16.97 -30.69 0.42
N ARG A 244 -17.31 -30.12 1.58
CA ARG A 244 -18.20 -30.76 2.57
C ARG A 244 -19.61 -30.95 2.04
N LEU A 245 -20.18 -29.92 1.40
CA LEU A 245 -21.50 -30.02 0.77
C LEU A 245 -21.53 -31.11 -0.31
N GLN A 246 -20.53 -31.13 -1.19
CA GLN A 246 -20.42 -32.17 -2.23
C GLN A 246 -20.28 -33.57 -1.64
N LYS A 247 -19.57 -33.71 -0.51
CA LYS A 247 -19.43 -34.99 0.19
C LYS A 247 -20.74 -35.43 0.83
N ASP A 248 -21.49 -34.53 1.46
CA ASP A 248 -22.79 -34.81 2.05
C ASP A 248 -23.84 -35.18 0.98
N GLU A 249 -23.83 -34.48 -0.16
CA GLU A 249 -24.63 -34.83 -1.35
C GLU A 249 -24.27 -36.24 -1.86
N SER A 250 -22.98 -36.53 -2.03
CA SER A 250 -22.51 -37.85 -2.48
C SER A 250 -22.87 -38.97 -1.51
N MET A 251 -22.80 -38.71 -0.19
CA MET A 251 -23.19 -39.68 0.83
C MET A 251 -24.69 -39.96 0.81
N THR A 252 -25.51 -38.92 0.64
CA THR A 252 -26.97 -39.05 0.49
C THR A 252 -27.34 -39.91 -0.72
N VAL A 253 -26.69 -39.67 -1.87
CA VAL A 253 -26.88 -40.49 -3.08
C VAL A 253 -26.46 -41.95 -2.84
N CYS A 254 -25.34 -42.17 -2.14
CA CYS A 254 -24.87 -43.52 -1.81
C CYS A 254 -25.87 -44.29 -0.94
N ASP A 255 -26.48 -43.64 0.05
CA ASP A 255 -27.45 -44.27 0.93
C ASP A 255 -28.77 -44.58 0.20
N GLN A 256 -29.20 -43.73 -0.73
CA GLN A 256 -30.34 -44.01 -1.61
C GLN A 256 -30.10 -45.27 -2.46
N LEU A 257 -28.91 -45.39 -3.09
CA LEU A 257 -28.56 -46.57 -3.90
C LEU A 257 -28.48 -47.86 -3.07
N LYS A 258 -27.96 -47.80 -1.83
CA LYS A 258 -27.98 -48.96 -0.92
C LYS A 258 -29.41 -49.39 -0.61
N HIS A 259 -30.29 -48.45 -0.30
CA HIS A 259 -31.68 -48.76 -0.01
C HIS A 259 -32.39 -49.41 -1.21
N GLU A 260 -32.16 -48.88 -2.42
CA GLU A 260 -32.72 -49.44 -3.65
C GLU A 260 -32.20 -50.87 -3.91
N ARG A 261 -30.89 -51.10 -3.75
CA ARG A 261 -30.29 -52.45 -3.82
C ARG A 261 -30.96 -53.40 -2.83
N ASP A 262 -31.11 -53.00 -1.57
CA ASP A 262 -31.68 -53.86 -0.52
C ASP A 262 -33.14 -54.22 -0.82
N ASN A 263 -33.91 -53.28 -1.38
CA ASN A 263 -35.27 -53.54 -1.87
C ASN A 263 -35.29 -54.56 -3.02
N VAL A 264 -34.39 -54.44 -4.00
CA VAL A 264 -34.28 -55.39 -5.11
C VAL A 264 -33.90 -56.79 -4.61
N VAL A 265 -32.94 -56.88 -3.68
CA VAL A 265 -32.54 -58.16 -3.07
C VAL A 265 -33.72 -58.81 -2.34
N ARG A 266 -34.50 -58.04 -1.60
CA ARG A 266 -35.70 -58.54 -0.92
C ARG A 266 -36.74 -59.08 -1.91
N GLN A 267 -37.04 -58.34 -2.98
CA GLN A 267 -37.97 -58.79 -4.02
C GLN A 267 -37.49 -60.08 -4.72
N MET A 268 -36.18 -60.19 -4.99
CA MET A 268 -35.60 -61.39 -5.58
C MET A 268 -35.77 -62.61 -4.65
N ASN A 269 -35.51 -62.45 -3.35
CA ASN A 269 -35.69 -63.51 -2.37
C ASN A 269 -37.17 -63.94 -2.28
N GLU A 270 -38.11 -62.98 -2.26
CA GLU A 270 -39.55 -63.26 -2.28
C GLU A 270 -39.97 -64.06 -3.54
N LEU A 271 -39.40 -63.75 -4.71
CA LEU A 271 -39.62 -64.50 -5.95
C LEU A 271 -39.01 -65.91 -5.92
N CYS A 272 -37.81 -66.05 -5.33
CA CYS A 272 -37.19 -67.36 -5.13
C CYS A 272 -38.00 -68.24 -4.19
N ASP A 273 -38.53 -67.69 -3.09
CA ASP A 273 -39.35 -68.43 -2.12
C ASP A 273 -40.71 -68.86 -2.71
N GLN A 274 -41.24 -68.09 -3.67
CA GLN A 274 -42.46 -68.45 -4.42
C GLN A 274 -42.20 -69.46 -5.55
N SER A 275 -40.95 -69.65 -5.95
CA SER A 275 -40.58 -70.59 -7.01
C SER A 275 -40.43 -71.99 -6.43
N THR A 276 -41.45 -72.83 -6.62
CA THR A 276 -41.41 -74.23 -6.17
C THR A 276 -40.26 -74.97 -6.88
N PRO A 277 -39.30 -75.59 -6.18
CA PRO A 277 -38.26 -76.37 -6.85
C PRO A 277 -38.90 -77.56 -7.55
N VAL A 278 -38.78 -77.62 -8.88
CA VAL A 278 -39.14 -78.80 -9.65
C VAL A 278 -38.07 -79.85 -9.39
N ILE A 279 -38.34 -80.77 -8.46
CA ILE A 279 -37.51 -81.96 -8.28
C ILE A 279 -37.78 -82.86 -9.49
N LEU A 280 -36.89 -82.81 -10.47
CA LEU A 280 -36.86 -83.79 -11.56
C LEU A 280 -36.35 -85.11 -10.99
N ASN A 281 -37.28 -85.96 -10.55
CA ASN A 281 -36.97 -87.34 -10.17
C ASN A 281 -36.78 -88.17 -11.44
N PHE A 282 -35.55 -88.24 -11.93
CA PHE A 282 -35.18 -89.19 -12.99
C PHE A 282 -35.15 -90.60 -12.39
N SER A 283 -35.84 -91.55 -13.02
CA SER A 283 -35.68 -92.94 -12.64
C SER A 283 -34.28 -93.42 -13.03
N ARG A 284 -33.77 -94.46 -12.36
CA ARG A 284 -32.48 -95.07 -12.71
C ARG A 284 -32.39 -95.45 -14.19
N LYS A 285 -33.51 -95.86 -14.79
CA LYS A 285 -33.60 -96.16 -16.23
C LYS A 285 -33.38 -94.92 -17.11
N ASP A 286 -33.95 -93.77 -16.72
CA ASP A 286 -33.80 -92.53 -17.48
C ASP A 286 -32.35 -92.02 -17.44
N LEU A 287 -31.68 -92.19 -16.30
CA LEU A 287 -30.25 -91.90 -16.15
C LEU A 287 -29.37 -92.88 -16.95
N GLU A 288 -29.67 -94.18 -16.93
CA GLU A 288 -28.94 -95.19 -17.69
C GLU A 288 -29.07 -94.97 -19.21
N GLN A 289 -30.24 -94.53 -19.69
CA GLN A 289 -30.49 -94.21 -21.10
C GLN A 289 -29.81 -92.90 -21.55
N ALA A 290 -29.64 -91.93 -20.63
CA ALA A 290 -28.88 -90.72 -20.92
C ALA A 290 -27.38 -90.98 -21.04
N ILE A 291 -26.82 -91.94 -20.29
CA ILE A 291 -25.40 -92.30 -20.34
C ILE A 291 -25.01 -92.95 -21.68
N GLU A 292 -25.92 -93.67 -22.34
CA GLU A 292 -25.71 -94.22 -23.69
C GLU A 292 -25.46 -93.14 -24.77
N HIS A 293 -25.90 -91.90 -24.53
CA HIS A 293 -25.65 -90.77 -25.43
C HIS A 293 -24.36 -89.99 -25.13
N PHE A 294 -23.65 -90.31 -24.04
CA PHE A 294 -22.38 -89.65 -23.65
C PHE A 294 -21.15 -90.57 -23.74
N SER A 295 -21.29 -91.79 -24.28
CA SER A 295 -20.14 -92.64 -24.63
C SER A 295 -19.65 -92.37 -26.05
N TRP A 296 -18.85 -91.30 -26.23
CA TRP A 296 -17.89 -91.13 -27.32
C TRP A 296 -16.68 -90.32 -26.83
#